data_AF-A0A943F8I5-F1
#
_entry.id   AF-A0A943F8I5-F1
#
_cell.length_a   1.000
_cell.length_b   1.000
_cell.length_c   1.000
_cell.angle_alpha   90.00
_cell.angle_beta   90.00
_cell.angle_gamma   90.00
#
_symmetry.space_group_name_H-M   'P 1'
#
loop_
_entity.id
_entity.type
_entity.pdbx_description
1 polymer ?
#
loop_
_entity_poly.entity_id
_entity_poly.type
_entity_poly.pdbx_seq_one_letter_code
_entity_poly.pdbx_strand_id
1 'polypeptide(L)'
;MTSTNKLPCELIQDLLPLYEDGLCSERSRDLIEEHLSECETCRNIYKTIHEEIHVTAPVSENCAEDESFTQTAQADILKKLSRKLRQDKLFAGGCMLIIGLILAILFSWLSETMFFDKQFGTVPIVDHRIKAEDITVTELYELKNGDIYCTLDSRKPLSIITSSAEIHVPKKYKDRTYKEGWQTVSGKVRFRDKLDGGSLTYTQFSAIFHRTESLTSLETGDAITHESSALYYEGKDDERKLIWKEGQDIKQAPASIEKKAELEKQKNEVSANTDELVTVIFPEDTRFITND
;
A
#
# COMPACT_ATOMS: atom_id res chain seq x y z
N MET A 1 67.63 -4.48 -35.79
CA MET A 1 68.13 -5.60 -34.96
C MET A 1 68.75 -4.92 -33.74
N THR A 2 68.22 -4.95 -32.53
CA THR A 2 67.58 -6.04 -31.77
C THR A 2 66.50 -5.47 -30.83
N SER A 3 65.32 -6.09 -30.82
CA SER A 3 64.34 -5.93 -29.74
C SER A 3 64.92 -6.46 -28.44
N THR A 4 65.03 -5.60 -27.42
CA THR A 4 65.11 -6.02 -26.02
C THR A 4 63.74 -5.76 -25.42
N ASN A 5 62.99 -6.84 -25.15
CA ASN A 5 61.67 -6.83 -24.51
C ASN A 5 61.76 -6.20 -23.11
N LYS A 6 61.68 -4.88 -23.01
CA LYS A 6 61.43 -4.19 -21.74
C LYS A 6 59.95 -3.84 -21.71
N LEU A 7 59.24 -4.34 -20.71
CA LEU A 7 57.83 -4.01 -20.50
C LEU A 7 57.69 -2.49 -20.24
N PRO A 8 56.63 -1.84 -20.76
CA PRO A 8 56.39 -0.43 -20.51
C PRO A 8 56.04 -0.21 -19.02
N CYS A 9 56.55 0.89 -18.44
CA CYS A 9 56.36 1.19 -17.02
C CYS A 9 54.88 1.25 -16.60
N GLU A 10 53.99 1.74 -17.47
CA GLU A 10 52.54 1.81 -17.23
C GLU A 10 51.95 0.42 -16.96
N LEU A 11 52.34 -0.57 -17.77
CA LEU A 11 51.90 -1.95 -17.59
C LEU A 11 52.48 -2.56 -16.31
N ILE A 12 53.73 -2.24 -15.96
CA ILE A 12 54.31 -2.72 -14.70
C ILE A 12 53.54 -2.15 -13.52
N GLN A 13 53.24 -0.84 -13.52
CA GLN A 13 52.48 -0.18 -12.46
C GLN A 13 51.09 -0.78 -12.26
N ASP A 14 50.38 -1.09 -13.35
CA ASP A 14 49.06 -1.76 -13.31
C ASP A 14 49.15 -3.19 -12.72
N LEU A 15 50.29 -3.86 -12.88
CA LEU A 15 50.51 -5.22 -12.38
C LEU A 15 51.09 -5.28 -10.96
N LEU A 16 51.60 -4.17 -10.40
CA LEU A 16 52.19 -4.16 -9.05
C LEU A 16 51.23 -4.64 -7.95
N PRO A 17 49.94 -4.27 -7.94
CA PRO A 17 49.00 -4.81 -6.94
C PRO A 17 48.84 -6.33 -7.04
N LEU A 18 48.71 -6.85 -8.27
CA LEU A 18 48.57 -8.29 -8.53
C LEU A 18 49.85 -9.09 -8.22
N TYR A 19 51.01 -8.45 -8.39
CA TYR A 19 52.31 -8.98 -8.01
C TYR A 19 52.42 -9.13 -6.49
N GLU A 20 52.01 -8.11 -5.72
CA GLU A 20 51.98 -8.15 -4.25
C GLU A 20 50.98 -9.20 -3.72
N ASP A 21 49.82 -9.33 -4.37
CA ASP A 21 48.80 -10.35 -4.04
C ASP A 21 49.23 -11.78 -4.43
N GLY A 22 50.40 -11.95 -5.07
CA GLY A 22 50.92 -13.25 -5.48
C GLY A 22 50.16 -13.92 -6.64
N LEU A 23 49.29 -13.18 -7.33
CA LEU A 23 48.38 -13.67 -8.37
C LEU A 23 49.01 -13.67 -9.78
N CYS A 24 50.21 -13.11 -9.92
CA CYS A 24 50.98 -13.17 -11.15
C CYS A 24 51.52 -14.58 -11.45
N SER A 25 51.50 -14.98 -12.72
CA SER A 25 52.20 -16.18 -13.18
C SER A 25 53.71 -16.05 -12.98
N GLU A 26 54.43 -17.16 -12.81
CA GLU A 26 55.88 -17.19 -12.59
C GLU A 26 56.63 -16.37 -13.67
N ARG A 27 56.29 -16.60 -14.95
CA ARG A 27 56.84 -15.84 -16.08
C ARG A 27 56.59 -14.32 -15.98
N SER A 28 55.43 -13.91 -15.49
CA SER A 28 55.11 -12.49 -15.32
C SER A 28 55.87 -11.89 -14.13
N ARG A 29 56.08 -12.68 -13.08
CA ARG A 29 56.82 -12.28 -11.87
C ARG A 29 58.28 -11.98 -12.20
N ASP A 30 58.94 -12.88 -12.93
CA ASP A 30 60.35 -12.70 -13.34
C ASP A 30 60.55 -11.41 -14.14
N LEU A 31 59.62 -11.10 -15.06
CA LEU A 31 59.67 -9.88 -15.88
C LEU A 31 59.43 -8.60 -15.06
N ILE A 32 58.59 -8.67 -14.02
CA ILE A 32 58.34 -7.54 -13.12
C ILE A 32 59.56 -7.32 -12.22
N GLU A 33 60.17 -8.38 -11.69
CA GLU A 33 61.39 -8.29 -10.87
C GLU A 33 62.57 -7.75 -11.68
N GLU A 34 62.76 -8.22 -12.92
CA GLU A 34 63.76 -7.70 -13.84
C GLU A 34 63.56 -6.19 -14.09
N HIS A 35 62.32 -5.77 -14.38
CA HIS A 35 62.00 -4.35 -14.59
C HIS A 35 62.19 -3.52 -13.32
N LEU A 36 61.78 -4.01 -12.14
CA LEU A 36 61.98 -3.34 -10.87
C LEU A 36 63.46 -3.22 -10.53
N SER A 37 64.31 -4.16 -10.95
CA SER A 37 65.76 -4.07 -10.76
C SER A 37 66.38 -2.90 -11.54
N GLU A 38 65.85 -2.60 -12.74
CA GLU A 38 66.40 -1.59 -13.65
C GLU A 38 65.71 -0.22 -13.56
N CYS A 39 64.44 -0.15 -13.13
CA CYS A 39 63.63 1.06 -13.15
C CYS A 39 63.40 1.64 -11.75
N GLU A 40 64.07 2.75 -11.44
CA GLU A 40 63.92 3.46 -10.15
C GLU A 40 62.50 4.00 -9.93
N THR A 41 61.85 4.49 -10.98
CA THR A 41 60.48 5.04 -10.91
C THR A 41 59.47 3.99 -10.46
N CYS A 42 59.48 2.80 -11.06
CA CYS A 42 58.58 1.70 -10.68
C CYS A 42 58.91 1.17 -9.27
N ARG A 43 60.18 1.18 -8.86
CA ARG A 43 60.60 0.78 -7.51
C ARG A 43 60.05 1.74 -6.44
N ASN A 44 60.03 3.04 -6.72
CA ASN A 44 59.47 4.01 -5.79
C ASN A 44 57.94 3.88 -5.69
N ILE A 45 57.26 3.67 -6.82
CA ILE A 45 55.81 3.43 -6.83
C ILE A 45 55.45 2.15 -6.06
N TYR A 46 56.22 1.07 -6.25
CA TYR A 46 56.06 -0.17 -5.47
C TYR A 46 56.19 0.07 -3.96
N LYS A 47 57.18 0.88 -3.53
CA LYS A 47 57.32 1.26 -2.12
C LYS A 47 56.14 2.08 -1.61
N THR A 48 55.65 3.05 -2.38
CA THR A 48 54.49 3.85 -1.99
C THR A 48 53.22 2.99 -1.85
N ILE A 49 53.00 2.06 -2.78
CA ILE A 49 51.88 1.10 -2.69
C ILE A 49 52.03 0.19 -1.45
N HIS A 50 53.24 -0.26 -1.14
CA HIS A 50 53.52 -1.08 0.04
C HIS A 50 53.40 -0.28 1.36
N GLU A 51 53.77 1.01 1.35
CA GLU A 51 53.65 1.91 2.51
C GLU A 51 52.21 2.35 2.77
N GLU A 52 51.38 2.56 1.73
CA GLU A 52 49.94 2.85 1.89
C GLU A 52 49.17 1.65 2.48
N ILE A 53 49.69 0.43 2.35
CA ILE A 53 49.14 -0.79 2.98
C ILE A 53 49.61 -0.91 4.46
N HIS A 54 50.66 -0.19 4.87
CA HIS A 54 51.27 -0.25 6.21
C HIS A 54 51.07 1.01 7.08
N VAL A 55 50.10 1.88 6.80
CA VAL A 55 49.74 2.97 7.75
C VAL A 55 48.74 2.49 8.80
N THR A 56 49.24 1.82 9.84
CA THR A 56 48.89 2.15 11.25
C THR A 56 49.79 1.42 12.23
N ALA A 57 51.01 1.94 12.42
CA ALA A 57 51.68 1.89 13.71
C ALA A 57 52.77 2.98 13.76
N PRO A 58 52.76 3.91 14.75
CA PRO A 58 53.98 4.61 15.11
C PRO A 58 54.79 3.77 16.10
N VAL A 59 56.09 3.78 15.84
CA VAL A 59 57.19 3.25 16.66
C VAL A 59 57.30 4.01 17.98
N SER A 60 57.51 3.29 19.08
CA SER A 60 58.46 3.72 20.12
C SER A 60 59.11 2.50 20.74
N GLU A 61 60.39 2.31 20.44
CA GLU A 61 61.29 1.39 21.12
C GLU A 61 61.45 1.78 22.59
N ASN A 62 61.45 0.77 23.47
CA ASN A 62 62.39 0.71 24.58
C ASN A 62 62.80 -0.75 24.81
N CYS A 63 64.06 -0.89 25.20
CA CYS A 63 64.97 -2.02 25.08
C CYS A 63 64.60 -3.34 25.80
N ALA A 64 65.34 -4.37 25.37
CA ALA A 64 65.76 -5.59 26.07
C ALA A 64 64.92 -6.87 25.86
N GLU A 65 65.49 -7.76 25.04
CA GLU A 65 65.75 -9.19 25.30
C GLU A 65 64.72 -9.94 26.16
N ASP A 66 63.99 -10.92 25.59
CA ASP A 66 64.25 -12.37 25.80
C ASP A 66 63.13 -13.24 25.16
N GLU A 67 63.47 -14.48 24.87
CA GLU A 67 62.76 -15.47 24.07
C GLU A 67 61.35 -15.87 24.59
N SER A 68 60.25 -15.35 24.01
CA SER A 68 58.92 -16.00 23.97
C SER A 68 57.87 -15.10 23.28
N PHE A 69 57.87 -15.01 21.95
CA PHE A 69 56.92 -14.13 21.25
C PHE A 69 56.51 -14.66 19.86
N THR A 70 55.77 -15.76 19.82
CA THR A 70 55.04 -16.17 18.58
C THR A 70 53.62 -16.66 18.83
N GLN A 71 53.19 -16.86 20.08
CA GLN A 71 51.85 -17.42 20.39
C GLN A 71 50.81 -16.37 20.84
N THR A 72 51.23 -15.19 21.28
CA THR A 72 50.33 -14.15 21.83
C THR A 72 49.80 -13.17 20.78
N ALA A 73 50.62 -12.82 19.78
CA ALA A 73 50.22 -11.89 18.72
C ALA A 73 49.07 -12.43 17.84
N GLN A 74 49.08 -13.73 17.51
CA GLN A 74 48.00 -14.35 16.74
C GLN A 74 46.69 -14.43 17.54
N ALA A 75 46.77 -14.72 18.84
CA ALA A 75 45.62 -14.80 19.72
C ALA A 75 44.93 -13.43 19.89
N ASP A 76 45.70 -12.35 20.02
CA ASP A 76 45.15 -11.00 20.14
C ASP A 76 44.54 -10.46 18.84
N ILE A 77 45.10 -10.83 17.68
CA ILE A 77 44.52 -10.50 16.37
C ILE A 77 43.20 -11.24 16.15
N LEU A 78 43.13 -12.54 16.44
CA LEU A 78 41.89 -13.33 16.35
C LEU A 78 40.81 -12.83 17.33
N LYS A 79 41.20 -12.37 18.52
CA LYS A 79 40.29 -11.81 19.53
C LYS A 79 39.77 -10.43 19.13
N LYS A 80 40.57 -9.61 18.43
CA LYS A 80 40.14 -8.32 17.85
C LYS A 80 39.22 -8.51 16.64
N LEU A 81 39.50 -9.47 15.76
CA LEU A 81 38.66 -9.81 14.61
C LEU A 81 37.30 -10.38 15.02
N SER A 82 37.27 -11.33 15.95
CA SER A 82 36.02 -11.90 16.47
C SER A 82 35.16 -10.86 17.20
N ARG A 83 35.77 -9.86 17.86
CA ARG A 83 35.06 -8.72 18.47
C ARG A 83 34.47 -7.77 17.41
N LYS A 84 35.20 -7.44 16.35
CA LYS A 84 34.67 -6.63 15.23
C LYS A 84 33.53 -7.35 14.51
N LEU A 85 33.68 -8.63 14.19
CA LEU A 85 32.60 -9.44 13.58
C LEU A 85 31.37 -9.57 14.49
N ARG A 86 31.55 -9.57 15.82
CA ARG A 86 30.45 -9.57 16.80
C ARG A 86 29.76 -8.19 16.89
N GLN A 87 30.53 -7.11 16.77
CA GLN A 87 30.01 -5.74 16.73
C GLN A 87 29.27 -5.45 15.41
N ASP A 88 29.77 -5.93 14.28
CA ASP A 88 29.13 -5.77 12.97
C ASP A 88 27.81 -6.56 12.87
N LYS A 89 27.75 -7.76 13.46
CA LYS A 89 26.50 -8.54 13.57
C LYS A 89 25.48 -7.89 14.51
N LEU A 90 25.92 -7.24 15.58
CA LEU A 90 25.04 -6.49 16.49
C LEU A 90 24.49 -5.22 15.80
N PHE A 91 25.32 -4.53 15.01
CA PHE A 91 24.92 -3.35 14.24
C PHE A 91 23.93 -3.72 13.13
N ALA A 92 24.22 -4.78 12.35
CA ALA A 92 23.31 -5.29 11.32
C ALA A 92 21.97 -5.77 11.91
N GLY A 93 22.00 -6.45 13.08
CA GLY A 93 20.78 -6.85 13.80
C GLY A 93 19.95 -5.66 14.27
N GLY A 94 20.60 -4.60 14.77
CA GLY A 94 19.94 -3.35 15.14
C GLY A 94 19.28 -2.65 13.95
N CYS A 95 19.98 -2.53 12.82
CA CYS A 95 19.43 -1.95 11.59
C CYS A 95 18.23 -2.76 11.07
N MET A 96 18.28 -4.09 11.09
CA MET A 96 17.16 -4.94 10.65
C MET A 96 15.93 -4.79 11.55
N LEU A 97 16.11 -4.64 12.87
CA LEU A 97 15.01 -4.36 13.79
C LEU A 97 14.41 -2.97 13.55
N ILE A 98 15.24 -1.95 13.32
CA ILE A 98 14.79 -0.60 13.01
C ILE A 98 14.02 -0.57 11.68
N ILE A 99 14.54 -1.22 10.64
CA ILE A 99 13.87 -1.34 9.34
C ILE A 99 12.54 -2.09 9.50
N GLY A 100 12.52 -3.19 10.26
CA GLY A 100 11.29 -3.94 10.56
C GLY A 100 10.25 -3.09 11.30
N LEU A 101 10.67 -2.29 12.28
CA LEU A 101 9.80 -1.35 12.99
C LEU A 101 9.30 -0.22 12.08
N ILE A 102 10.15 0.33 11.22
CA ILE A 102 9.76 1.34 10.22
C ILE A 102 8.75 0.74 9.25
N LEU A 103 8.97 -0.48 8.76
CA LEU A 103 8.03 -1.19 7.89
C LEU A 103 6.72 -1.52 8.61
N ALA A 104 6.76 -1.88 9.89
CA ALA A 104 5.55 -2.13 10.69
C ALA A 104 4.77 -0.84 10.96
N ILE A 105 5.44 0.28 11.24
CA ILE A 105 4.81 1.60 11.41
C ILE A 105 4.27 2.08 10.06
N LEU A 106 5.02 1.95 8.97
CA LEU A 106 4.57 2.25 7.61
C LEU A 106 3.39 1.36 7.23
N PHE A 107 3.40 0.08 7.57
CA PHE A 107 2.29 -0.84 7.32
C PHE A 107 1.09 -0.53 8.21
N SER A 108 1.28 -0.11 9.46
CA SER A 108 0.21 0.33 10.35
C SER A 108 -0.42 1.63 9.83
N TRP A 109 0.39 2.64 9.48
CA TRP A 109 -0.04 3.86 8.78
C TRP A 109 -0.69 3.56 7.42
N LEU A 110 -0.13 2.62 6.66
CA LEU A 110 -0.66 2.20 5.37
C LEU A 110 -1.97 1.44 5.54
N SER A 111 -2.11 0.64 6.59
CA SER A 111 -3.33 -0.09 6.90
C SER A 111 -4.42 0.88 7.35
N GLU A 112 -4.09 1.87 8.19
CA GLU A 112 -5.01 2.95 8.54
C GLU A 112 -5.48 3.68 7.28
N THR A 113 -4.57 4.03 6.36
CA THR A 113 -4.89 4.65 5.05
C THR A 113 -5.60 3.71 4.05
N MET A 114 -5.41 2.39 4.14
CA MET A 114 -6.13 1.39 3.36
C MET A 114 -7.55 1.15 3.91
N PHE A 115 -7.79 1.50 5.18
CA PHE A 115 -9.12 1.66 5.77
C PHE A 115 -9.77 3.04 5.46
N PHE A 116 -9.10 3.95 4.73
CA PHE A 116 -9.73 5.17 4.17
C PHE A 116 -10.40 4.88 2.81
N ASP A 117 -11.46 4.07 2.83
CA ASP A 117 -12.35 3.81 1.68
C ASP A 117 -12.91 5.11 1.06
N LYS A 118 -12.93 6.21 1.82
CA LYS A 118 -13.45 7.51 1.37
C LYS A 118 -12.46 8.37 0.58
N GLN A 119 -11.14 8.18 0.72
CA GLN A 119 -10.16 9.11 0.11
C GLN A 119 -9.44 8.52 -1.10
N PHE A 120 -9.27 7.19 -1.15
CA PHE A 120 -8.66 6.52 -2.30
C PHE A 120 -9.68 6.00 -3.32
N GLY A 121 -10.98 5.93 -2.99
CA GLY A 121 -12.03 5.45 -3.90
C GLY A 121 -12.15 6.21 -5.23
N THR A 122 -11.54 7.40 -5.34
CA THR A 122 -11.52 8.24 -6.55
C THR A 122 -10.26 8.10 -7.39
N VAL A 123 -9.24 7.36 -6.95
CA VAL A 123 -8.03 7.13 -7.75
C VAL A 123 -8.34 6.07 -8.81
N PRO A 124 -8.19 6.35 -10.13
CA PRO A 124 -8.71 5.48 -11.21
C PRO A 124 -8.25 4.02 -11.20
N ILE A 125 -7.12 3.74 -10.54
CA ILE A 125 -6.50 2.42 -10.43
C ILE A 125 -7.18 1.57 -9.33
N VAL A 126 -7.75 2.21 -8.32
CA VAL A 126 -8.42 1.57 -7.17
C VAL A 126 -9.93 1.85 -7.12
N ASP A 127 -10.45 2.70 -8.03
CA ASP A 127 -11.88 2.89 -8.22
C ASP A 127 -12.49 1.67 -8.92
N HIS A 128 -13.01 0.76 -8.10
CA HIS A 128 -13.72 -0.44 -8.52
C HIS A 128 -15.23 -0.23 -8.66
N ARG A 129 -15.73 1.01 -8.65
CA ARG A 129 -17.15 1.31 -8.90
C ARG A 129 -17.51 0.95 -10.33
N ILE A 130 -18.77 0.52 -10.51
CA ILE A 130 -19.35 0.30 -11.83
C ILE A 130 -19.71 1.65 -12.44
N LYS A 131 -19.53 1.78 -13.75
CA LYS A 131 -19.86 3.02 -14.44
C LYS A 131 -21.36 3.27 -14.41
N ALA A 132 -21.76 4.53 -14.40
CA ALA A 132 -23.18 4.89 -14.35
C ALA A 132 -23.96 4.47 -15.61
N GLU A 133 -23.28 4.34 -16.75
CA GLU A 133 -23.84 3.84 -18.02
C GLU A 133 -24.26 2.36 -17.97
N ASP A 134 -23.61 1.57 -17.12
CA ASP A 134 -23.85 0.12 -16.98
C ASP A 134 -25.03 -0.18 -16.05
N ILE A 135 -25.60 0.84 -15.40
CA ILE A 135 -26.69 0.72 -14.43
C ILE A 135 -28.00 1.18 -15.05
N THR A 136 -29.09 0.47 -14.75
CA THR A 136 -30.45 0.82 -15.15
C THR A 136 -31.39 0.74 -13.96
N VAL A 137 -32.29 1.72 -13.82
CA VAL A 137 -33.33 1.69 -12.78
C VAL A 137 -34.50 0.88 -13.33
N THR A 138 -34.79 -0.27 -12.74
CA THR A 138 -35.87 -1.18 -13.19
C THR A 138 -37.17 -0.95 -12.44
N GLU A 139 -37.08 -0.66 -11.14
CA GLU A 139 -38.22 -0.37 -10.29
C GLU A 139 -37.96 0.90 -9.50
N LEU A 140 -38.98 1.75 -9.38
CA LEU A 140 -38.94 2.98 -8.59
C LEU A 140 -40.34 3.25 -8.05
N TYR A 141 -40.48 3.18 -6.74
CA TYR A 141 -41.77 3.31 -6.05
C TYR A 141 -41.65 4.20 -4.81
N GLU A 142 -42.74 4.87 -4.49
CA GLU A 142 -42.93 5.55 -3.20
C GLU A 142 -43.61 4.58 -2.23
N LEU A 143 -43.01 4.36 -1.07
CA LEU A 143 -43.60 3.58 0.01
C LEU A 143 -44.65 4.41 0.76
N LYS A 144 -45.56 3.75 1.48
CA LYS A 144 -46.62 4.41 2.28
C LYS A 144 -46.10 5.40 3.32
N ASN A 145 -44.89 5.20 3.81
CA ASN A 145 -44.24 6.09 4.78
C ASN A 145 -43.56 7.31 4.11
N GLY A 146 -43.60 7.40 2.77
CA GLY A 146 -42.96 8.43 1.98
C GLY A 146 -41.53 8.10 1.53
N ASP A 147 -40.94 6.99 1.99
CA ASP A 147 -39.60 6.59 1.56
C ASP A 147 -39.59 6.08 0.13
N ILE A 148 -38.41 6.08 -0.48
CA ILE A 148 -38.25 5.70 -1.89
C ILE A 148 -37.63 4.31 -1.95
N TYR A 149 -38.34 3.38 -2.59
CA TYR A 149 -37.79 2.09 -2.97
C TYR A 149 -37.32 2.15 -4.41
N CYS A 150 -36.09 1.71 -4.68
CA CYS A 150 -35.65 1.51 -6.04
C CYS A 150 -34.88 0.20 -6.22
N THR A 151 -34.95 -0.32 -7.44
CA THR A 151 -34.19 -1.49 -7.88
C THR A 151 -33.34 -1.09 -9.06
N LEU A 152 -32.06 -1.42 -8.96
CA LEU A 152 -31.05 -1.15 -9.96
C LEU A 152 -30.55 -2.47 -10.54
N ASP A 153 -30.51 -2.55 -11.86
CA ASP A 153 -29.91 -3.65 -12.61
C ASP A 153 -28.64 -3.18 -13.30
N SER A 154 -27.60 -4.00 -13.19
CA SER A 154 -26.25 -3.75 -13.66
C SER A 154 -25.89 -4.75 -14.75
N ARG A 155 -25.34 -4.25 -15.85
CA ARG A 155 -24.78 -5.09 -16.92
C ARG A 155 -23.54 -5.87 -16.48
N LYS A 156 -22.91 -5.46 -15.38
CA LYS A 156 -21.71 -6.08 -14.82
C LYS A 156 -22.01 -6.68 -13.45
N PRO A 157 -21.40 -7.83 -13.12
CA PRO A 157 -21.49 -8.38 -11.78
C PRO A 157 -20.93 -7.38 -10.76
N LEU A 158 -21.67 -7.16 -9.68
CA LEU A 158 -21.30 -6.35 -8.53
C LEU A 158 -21.18 -7.26 -7.29
N SER A 159 -20.28 -6.92 -6.39
CA SER A 159 -19.99 -7.71 -5.18
C SER A 159 -20.34 -6.93 -3.92
N ILE A 160 -20.23 -5.60 -3.96
CA ILE A 160 -20.50 -4.70 -2.83
C ILE A 160 -21.45 -3.59 -3.29
N ILE A 161 -22.47 -3.31 -2.49
CA ILE A 161 -23.34 -2.12 -2.64
C ILE A 161 -23.05 -1.20 -1.47
N THR A 162 -22.89 0.08 -1.77
CA THR A 162 -22.71 1.12 -0.77
C THR A 162 -23.72 2.23 -1.02
N SER A 163 -24.56 2.54 -0.01
CA SER A 163 -25.43 3.71 -0.02
C SER A 163 -25.06 4.68 1.09
N SER A 164 -25.33 5.97 0.88
CA SER A 164 -25.17 6.99 1.91
C SER A 164 -26.13 6.72 3.07
N ALA A 165 -25.60 6.45 4.26
CA ALA A 165 -26.39 6.28 5.48
C ALA A 165 -27.09 7.59 5.88
N GLU A 166 -26.40 8.71 5.71
CA GLU A 166 -26.88 10.07 6.00
C GLU A 166 -27.28 10.79 4.71
N ILE A 167 -28.17 11.78 4.83
CA ILE A 167 -28.49 12.70 3.73
C ILE A 167 -27.33 13.69 3.55
N HIS A 168 -26.75 13.73 2.36
CA HIS A 168 -25.69 14.68 2.06
C HIS A 168 -26.25 16.11 2.01
N VAL A 169 -25.67 16.95 2.85
CA VAL A 169 -25.95 18.39 2.89
C VAL A 169 -24.67 19.20 2.71
N PRO A 170 -24.72 20.40 2.10
CA PRO A 170 -23.55 21.28 2.03
C PRO A 170 -23.03 21.60 3.43
N LYS A 171 -21.70 21.71 3.61
CA LYS A 171 -21.07 21.93 4.93
C LYS A 171 -21.69 23.06 5.75
N LYS A 172 -22.07 24.16 5.08
CA LYS A 172 -22.72 25.31 5.71
C LYS A 172 -24.07 24.97 6.36
N TYR A 173 -24.74 23.88 5.97
CA TYR A 173 -26.06 23.48 6.45
C TYR A 173 -26.04 22.25 7.35
N LYS A 174 -24.86 21.73 7.75
CA LYS A 174 -24.77 20.52 8.58
C LYS A 174 -25.51 20.61 9.91
N ASP A 175 -25.48 21.77 10.56
CA ASP A 175 -26.06 22.00 11.88
C ASP A 175 -27.41 22.75 11.81
N ARG A 176 -28.12 22.68 10.68
CA ARG A 176 -29.43 23.33 10.50
C ARG A 176 -30.32 22.56 9.54
N THR A 177 -31.63 22.68 9.75
CA THR A 177 -32.63 22.09 8.85
C THR A 177 -32.38 22.47 7.39
N TYR A 178 -32.36 21.47 6.51
CA TYR A 178 -32.04 21.64 5.10
C TYR A 178 -32.86 20.68 4.25
N LYS A 179 -33.53 21.20 3.21
CA LYS A 179 -34.52 20.41 2.45
C LYS A 179 -34.03 19.88 1.11
N GLU A 180 -32.92 20.44 0.61
CA GLU A 180 -32.38 20.12 -0.71
C GLU A 180 -31.19 19.16 -0.60
N GLY A 181 -31.23 18.26 0.39
CA GLY A 181 -30.21 17.23 0.54
C GLY A 181 -30.26 16.23 -0.59
N TRP A 182 -29.24 15.39 -0.71
CA TRP A 182 -29.23 14.29 -1.66
C TRP A 182 -28.62 13.03 -1.06
N GLN A 183 -28.98 11.89 -1.63
CA GLN A 183 -28.40 10.60 -1.27
C GLN A 183 -27.70 9.98 -2.46
N THR A 184 -26.72 9.11 -2.19
CA THR A 184 -26.02 8.37 -3.24
C THR A 184 -26.04 6.87 -2.98
N VAL A 185 -26.02 6.11 -4.07
CA VAL A 185 -25.85 4.65 -4.04
C VAL A 185 -24.85 4.25 -5.11
N SER A 186 -24.01 3.28 -4.82
CA SER A 186 -22.93 2.83 -5.71
C SER A 186 -22.76 1.31 -5.61
N GLY A 187 -22.34 0.70 -6.72
CA GLY A 187 -21.99 -0.72 -6.78
C GLY A 187 -20.51 -0.87 -7.10
N LYS A 188 -19.80 -1.73 -6.36
CA LYS A 188 -18.37 -2.00 -6.52
C LYS A 188 -18.13 -3.48 -6.80
N VAL A 189 -17.07 -3.77 -7.55
CA VAL A 189 -16.54 -5.13 -7.74
C VAL A 189 -15.41 -5.35 -6.74
N ARG A 190 -15.41 -6.45 -5.99
CA ARG A 190 -14.31 -6.73 -5.04
C ARG A 190 -13.09 -7.26 -5.82
N PHE A 191 -11.94 -6.62 -5.64
CA PHE A 191 -10.69 -6.93 -6.35
C PHE A 191 -10.25 -8.40 -6.23
N ARG A 192 -10.58 -9.04 -5.09
CA ARG A 192 -10.12 -10.38 -4.72
C ARG A 192 -11.03 -11.52 -5.22
N ASP A 193 -12.15 -11.20 -5.87
CA ASP A 193 -13.13 -12.19 -6.35
C ASP A 193 -12.60 -13.11 -7.45
N LYS A 194 -11.46 -12.75 -8.08
CA LYS A 194 -10.79 -13.61 -9.06
C LYS A 194 -9.90 -14.71 -8.44
N LEU A 195 -9.55 -14.61 -7.15
CA LEU A 195 -8.54 -15.47 -6.52
C LEU A 195 -9.13 -16.51 -5.57
N ASP A 196 -10.21 -16.16 -4.87
CA ASP A 196 -10.87 -17.05 -3.92
C ASP A 196 -12.22 -17.46 -4.52
N GLY A 197 -12.30 -18.70 -5.03
CA GLY A 197 -13.44 -19.25 -5.79
C GLY A 197 -14.75 -19.35 -5.00
N GLY A 198 -15.36 -18.21 -4.69
CA GLY A 198 -16.60 -18.12 -3.93
C GLY A 198 -16.99 -16.68 -3.60
N SER A 199 -16.98 -15.77 -4.56
CA SER A 199 -17.63 -14.47 -4.36
C SER A 199 -19.06 -14.49 -4.88
N LEU A 200 -20.00 -14.13 -4.01
CA LEU A 200 -21.39 -13.89 -4.37
C LEU A 200 -21.45 -12.61 -5.20
N THR A 201 -21.49 -12.77 -6.52
CA THR A 201 -21.73 -11.68 -7.44
C THR A 201 -23.20 -11.64 -7.84
N TYR A 202 -23.72 -10.43 -7.98
CA TYR A 202 -25.10 -10.18 -8.37
C TYR A 202 -25.15 -9.14 -9.48
N THR A 203 -26.25 -9.07 -10.20
CA THR A 203 -26.48 -8.05 -11.25
C THR A 203 -27.58 -7.08 -10.85
N GLN A 204 -28.47 -7.46 -9.94
CA GLN A 204 -29.59 -6.64 -9.51
C GLN A 204 -29.57 -6.46 -7.99
N PHE A 205 -29.92 -5.26 -7.54
CA PHE A 205 -30.08 -4.96 -6.12
C PHE A 205 -31.17 -3.92 -5.89
N SER A 206 -31.78 -3.97 -4.70
CA SER A 206 -32.76 -2.97 -4.28
C SER A 206 -32.29 -2.23 -3.03
N ALA A 207 -32.73 -0.99 -2.88
CA ALA A 207 -32.43 -0.18 -1.71
C ALA A 207 -33.63 0.70 -1.35
N ILE A 208 -33.74 0.99 -0.05
CA ILE A 208 -34.72 1.96 0.48
C ILE A 208 -33.96 3.21 0.90
N PHE A 209 -34.48 4.36 0.48
CA PHE A 209 -33.94 5.67 0.80
C PHE A 209 -34.93 6.44 1.65
N HIS A 210 -34.47 6.80 2.84
CA HIS A 210 -35.26 7.63 3.74
C HIS A 210 -35.35 9.05 3.23
N ARG A 211 -36.59 9.56 3.13
CA ARG A 211 -36.82 10.93 2.62
C ARG A 211 -36.37 12.01 3.59
N THR A 212 -36.37 11.71 4.89
CA THR A 212 -36.04 12.65 5.94
C THR A 212 -35.16 12.00 6.99
N GLU A 213 -34.22 12.76 7.52
CA GLU A 213 -33.33 12.37 8.59
C GLU A 213 -33.43 13.41 9.70
N SER A 214 -33.65 12.95 10.94
CA SER A 214 -33.71 13.82 12.11
C SER A 214 -32.43 13.65 12.91
N LEU A 215 -31.67 14.73 13.09
CA LEU A 215 -30.42 14.76 13.82
C LEU A 215 -30.48 15.78 14.96
N THR A 216 -29.50 15.75 15.86
CA THR A 216 -29.30 16.77 16.88
C THR A 216 -28.12 17.64 16.47
N SER A 217 -28.32 18.96 16.40
CA SER A 217 -27.27 19.93 16.11
C SER A 217 -26.14 19.82 17.13
N LEU A 218 -24.90 19.71 16.65
CA LEU A 218 -23.72 19.62 17.52
C LEU A 218 -23.38 20.98 18.14
N GLU A 219 -23.77 22.07 17.48
CA GLU A 219 -23.51 23.44 17.95
C GLU A 219 -24.56 23.94 18.95
N THR A 220 -25.85 23.68 18.67
CA THR A 220 -26.96 24.25 19.45
C THR A 220 -27.71 23.23 20.31
N GLY A 221 -27.56 21.93 20.03
CA GLY A 221 -28.34 20.87 20.69
C GLY A 221 -29.79 20.77 20.22
N ASP A 222 -30.21 21.60 19.25
CA ASP A 222 -31.57 21.59 18.72
C ASP A 222 -31.80 20.39 17.79
N ALA A 223 -33.04 19.92 17.72
CA ALA A 223 -33.45 18.95 16.72
C ALA A 223 -33.47 19.61 15.33
N ILE A 224 -32.68 19.06 14.41
CA ILE A 224 -32.59 19.49 13.02
C ILE A 224 -33.09 18.37 12.11
N THR A 225 -33.64 18.75 10.95
CA THR A 225 -34.14 17.78 9.97
C THR A 225 -33.52 18.05 8.61
N HIS A 226 -32.92 17.02 8.02
CA HIS A 226 -32.51 17.03 6.62
C HIS A 226 -33.56 16.31 5.78
N GLU A 227 -33.93 16.88 4.64
CA GLU A 227 -34.79 16.22 3.65
C GLU A 227 -33.99 15.95 2.38
N SER A 228 -34.24 14.79 1.78
CA SER A 228 -33.63 14.35 0.53
C SER A 228 -34.51 14.77 -0.64
N SER A 229 -33.95 15.60 -1.51
CA SER A 229 -34.60 16.11 -2.73
C SER A 229 -34.13 15.38 -3.99
N ALA A 230 -33.07 14.59 -3.91
CA ALA A 230 -32.53 13.88 -5.05
C ALA A 230 -31.76 12.62 -4.64
N LEU A 231 -31.84 11.59 -5.48
CA LEU A 231 -31.11 10.35 -5.34
C LEU A 231 -30.27 10.12 -6.59
N TYR A 232 -28.98 9.84 -6.38
CA TYR A 232 -28.03 9.60 -7.47
C TYR A 232 -27.40 8.21 -7.35
N TYR A 233 -27.18 7.57 -8.49
CA TYR A 233 -26.16 6.54 -8.61
C TYR A 233 -24.80 7.21 -8.76
N GLU A 234 -23.82 6.79 -7.97
CA GLU A 234 -22.43 7.24 -8.03
C GLU A 234 -21.56 6.13 -8.63
N GLY A 235 -21.10 6.36 -9.85
CA GLY A 235 -20.29 5.42 -10.61
C GLY A 235 -18.81 5.75 -10.59
N LYS A 236 -18.06 5.04 -11.44
CA LYS A 236 -16.63 5.28 -11.65
C LYS A 236 -16.34 6.73 -12.05
N ASP A 237 -15.18 7.25 -11.67
CA ASP A 237 -14.73 8.62 -12.02
C ASP A 237 -15.67 9.71 -11.48
N ASP A 238 -16.38 9.40 -10.38
CA ASP A 238 -17.41 10.25 -9.74
C ASP A 238 -18.58 10.63 -10.66
N GLU A 239 -18.84 9.82 -11.69
CA GLU A 239 -20.02 9.96 -12.54
C GLU A 239 -21.30 9.85 -11.71
N ARG A 240 -22.21 10.82 -11.87
CA ARG A 240 -23.51 10.81 -11.20
C ARG A 240 -24.63 10.61 -12.20
N LYS A 241 -25.49 9.62 -11.92
CA LYS A 241 -26.72 9.38 -12.67
C LYS A 241 -27.91 9.60 -11.76
N LEU A 242 -28.82 10.50 -12.16
CA LEU A 242 -30.05 10.77 -11.42
C LEU A 242 -30.95 9.54 -11.44
N ILE A 243 -31.34 9.05 -10.26
CA ILE A 243 -32.32 7.97 -10.08
C ILE A 243 -33.70 8.59 -9.81
N TRP A 244 -33.76 9.58 -8.92
CA TRP A 244 -35.00 10.25 -8.53
C TRP A 244 -34.73 11.70 -8.14
N LYS A 245 -35.73 12.56 -8.35
CA LYS A 245 -35.77 13.96 -7.87
C LYS A 245 -37.12 14.28 -7.27
N GLU A 246 -37.15 15.23 -6.34
CA GLU A 246 -38.37 15.74 -5.74
C GLU A 246 -39.33 16.28 -6.82
N GLY A 247 -40.61 15.98 -6.65
CA GLY A 247 -41.66 16.32 -7.62
C GLY A 247 -41.69 15.43 -8.88
N GLN A 248 -40.83 14.42 -8.98
CA GLN A 248 -40.97 13.38 -10.00
C GLN A 248 -42.18 12.48 -9.70
N ASP A 249 -43.08 12.33 -10.67
CA ASP A 249 -44.22 11.42 -10.56
C ASP A 249 -43.72 9.96 -10.54
N ILE A 250 -43.91 9.30 -9.40
CA ILE A 250 -43.56 7.90 -9.18
C ILE A 250 -44.78 7.16 -8.62
N LYS A 251 -44.89 5.87 -8.96
CA LYS A 251 -46.04 5.07 -8.52
C LYS A 251 -45.88 4.70 -7.06
N GLN A 252 -47.00 4.58 -6.36
CA GLN A 252 -47.05 3.97 -5.03
C GLN A 252 -46.66 2.49 -5.10
N ALA A 253 -45.93 2.02 -4.09
CA ALA A 253 -45.41 0.67 -4.05
C ALA A 253 -46.55 -0.35 -3.95
N PRO A 254 -46.48 -1.47 -4.70
CA PRO A 254 -47.43 -2.56 -4.54
C PRO A 254 -47.24 -3.23 -3.18
N ALA A 255 -48.29 -3.91 -2.70
CA ALA A 255 -48.29 -4.56 -1.38
C ALA A 255 -47.17 -5.59 -1.19
N SER A 256 -46.67 -6.20 -2.28
CA SER A 256 -45.52 -7.11 -2.24
C SER A 256 -44.22 -6.40 -1.86
N ILE A 257 -43.98 -5.20 -2.41
CA ILE A 257 -42.79 -4.39 -2.13
C ILE A 257 -42.87 -3.80 -0.71
N GLU A 258 -44.05 -3.34 -0.30
CA GLU A 258 -44.30 -2.90 1.08
C GLU A 258 -43.98 -3.99 2.10
N LYS A 259 -44.46 -5.21 1.86
CA LYS A 259 -44.16 -6.36 2.74
C LYS A 259 -42.67 -6.67 2.78
N LYS A 260 -41.97 -6.55 1.65
CA LYS A 260 -40.52 -6.77 1.53
C LYS A 260 -39.74 -5.72 2.31
N ALA A 261 -40.13 -4.45 2.18
CA ALA A 261 -39.54 -3.34 2.93
C ALA A 261 -39.67 -3.53 4.45
N GLU A 262 -40.85 -3.92 4.91
CA GLU A 262 -41.12 -4.17 6.33
C GLU A 262 -40.30 -5.34 6.89
N LEU A 263 -40.16 -6.42 6.12
CA LEU A 263 -39.38 -7.60 6.53
C LEU A 263 -37.90 -7.26 6.71
N GLU A 264 -37.33 -6.45 5.81
CA GLU A 264 -35.91 -6.04 5.92
C GLU A 264 -35.67 -5.08 7.07
N LYS A 265 -36.62 -4.17 7.35
CA LYS A 265 -36.57 -3.33 8.55
C LYS A 265 -36.48 -4.19 9.82
N GLN A 266 -37.30 -5.23 9.92
CA GLN A 266 -37.27 -6.15 11.07
C GLN A 266 -35.96 -6.95 11.17
N LYS A 267 -35.39 -7.41 10.05
CA LYS A 267 -34.08 -8.08 10.05
C LYS A 267 -32.95 -7.16 10.53
N ASN A 268 -32.96 -5.90 10.09
CA ASN A 268 -31.95 -4.92 10.47
C ASN A 268 -32.07 -4.51 11.94
N GLU A 269 -33.28 -4.38 12.47
CA GLU A 269 -33.51 -4.15 13.91
C GLU A 269 -32.97 -5.30 14.78
N VAL A 270 -32.99 -6.54 14.29
CA VAL A 270 -32.39 -7.70 14.96
C VAL A 270 -30.86 -7.74 14.82
N SER A 271 -30.31 -7.15 13.75
CA SER A 271 -28.87 -7.12 13.44
C SER A 271 -28.14 -5.85 13.94
N ALA A 272 -28.81 -4.95 14.66
CA ALA A 272 -28.31 -3.66 15.13
C ALA A 272 -27.16 -3.71 16.18
N ASN A 273 -26.36 -4.79 16.20
CA ASN A 273 -25.12 -4.94 16.95
C ASN A 273 -23.86 -4.83 16.07
N THR A 274 -24.02 -4.38 14.82
CA THR A 274 -22.95 -4.10 13.86
C THR A 274 -23.22 -2.75 13.19
N ASP A 275 -22.25 -1.83 13.23
CA ASP A 275 -22.28 -0.41 12.81
C ASP A 275 -22.61 -0.14 11.31
N GLU A 276 -23.25 -1.05 10.59
CA GLU A 276 -23.68 -0.87 9.20
C GLU A 276 -25.18 -0.58 9.13
N LEU A 277 -25.56 0.69 9.32
CA LEU A 277 -26.90 1.19 8.96
C LEU A 277 -27.02 1.29 7.44
N VAL A 278 -27.23 0.16 6.78
CA VAL A 278 -27.56 0.09 5.36
C VAL A 278 -28.70 -0.91 5.14
N THR A 279 -29.90 -0.42 4.85
CA THR A 279 -31.02 -1.29 4.41
C THR A 279 -30.87 -1.59 2.92
N VAL A 280 -29.91 -2.44 2.58
CA VAL A 280 -29.83 -3.05 1.25
C VAL A 280 -30.84 -4.19 1.19
N ILE A 281 -31.84 -4.05 0.34
CA ILE A 281 -32.81 -5.11 0.09
C ILE A 281 -32.26 -5.98 -1.04
N PHE A 282 -31.68 -7.12 -0.69
CA PHE A 282 -31.36 -8.13 -1.69
C PHE A 282 -32.67 -8.75 -2.21
N PRO A 283 -32.97 -8.70 -3.52
CA PRO A 283 -34.04 -9.51 -4.05
C PRO A 283 -33.76 -11.00 -3.80
N GLU A 284 -34.77 -11.77 -3.39
CA GLU A 284 -34.67 -13.23 -3.33
C GLU A 284 -34.34 -13.83 -4.72
N ASP A 285 -34.66 -13.09 -5.79
CA ASP A 285 -34.29 -13.37 -7.19
C ASP A 285 -32.90 -12.84 -7.58
N THR A 286 -32.02 -12.62 -6.60
CA THR A 286 -30.61 -12.34 -6.88
C THR A 286 -30.08 -13.50 -7.73
N ARG A 287 -29.81 -13.25 -9.01
CA ARG A 287 -29.20 -14.24 -9.89
C ARG A 287 -27.77 -14.46 -9.42
N PHE A 288 -27.60 -15.44 -8.53
CA PHE A 288 -26.30 -15.91 -8.12
C PHE A 288 -25.61 -16.52 -9.33
N ILE A 289 -24.55 -15.88 -9.79
CA ILE A 289 -23.63 -16.53 -10.72
C ILE A 289 -22.65 -17.30 -9.84
N THR A 290 -22.97 -18.56 -9.56
CA THR A 290 -21.97 -19.50 -9.05
C THR A 290 -21.12 -19.91 -10.25
N ASN A 291 -19.84 -19.56 -10.22
CA ASN A 291 -18.88 -20.20 -11.13
C ASN A 291 -18.65 -21.62 -10.59
N ASP A 292 -19.31 -22.60 -11.23
CA ASP A 292 -18.92 -24.02 -11.13
C ASP A 292 -17.54 -24.25 -11.78
#